data_AF-A0A2N2VZN3-F1
#
_entry.id   AF-A0A2N2VZN3-F1
#
_cell.length_a   1.000
_cell.length_b   1.000
_cell.length_c   1.000
_cell.angle_alpha   90.00
_cell.angle_beta   90.00
_cell.angle_gamma   90.00
#
_symmetry.space_group_name_H-M   'P 1'
#
loop_
_entity.id
_entity.type
_entity.pdbx_description
1 polymer ?
#
loop_
_entity_poly.entity_id
_entity_poly.type
_entity_poly.pdbx_seq_one_letter_code
_entity_poly.pdbx_strand_id
1 'polypeptide(L)'
;MKSIHISINDSSPKKIFWSHEFSVGKEFIDNDHKSLFNIYNQMVDYLENAPYTERFAELLSKMTDYSLSHFSKEEEYMMSIQYPNFKAHREQHKSYIKKTALYNSRFMSADPPVLKDIVLFLQDWWKEHILFKDMKYELYRRNLILKEIRDSIKSVSSDEGRISGERFFKENVKIYGAKSADISAISREAFKKLEDKDKTAVFALCEDLLKSGFLEESFIACDWAFRTRKGFEKKDFELFQYWINSYVTNWATCDTFCNHTMGDFIDKWPVYITNLKSWTSSPNRWVRRASAVSLIVPAREGRYKEDIFEIADLLLHDNDDMVQKGYGWMLKVCSKPYPQEVFRFVMERKEIMPRTSLRYAIEKLPDEMKKEAMKKEAIIKHN
;
A
#
# COMPACT_ATOMS: atom_id res chain seq x y z
N MET A 1 10.21 -0.08 16.06
CA MET A 1 9.73 -1.38 16.57
C MET A 1 8.79 -1.09 17.74
N LYS A 2 7.47 -1.07 17.51
CA LYS A 2 6.51 -1.07 18.63
C LYS A 2 6.34 -2.53 19.04
N SER A 3 6.98 -2.89 20.15
CA SER A 3 6.74 -4.16 20.82
C SER A 3 5.27 -4.23 21.18
N ILE A 4 4.53 -5.12 20.53
CA ILE A 4 3.18 -5.47 20.94
C ILE A 4 3.34 -6.25 22.25
N HIS A 5 3.11 -5.57 23.39
CA HIS A 5 2.85 -6.27 24.63
C HIS A 5 1.50 -6.96 24.51
N ILE A 6 1.51 -8.18 23.98
CA ILE A 6 0.40 -9.11 24.15
C ILE A 6 0.42 -9.48 25.63
N SER A 7 -0.56 -9.00 26.38
CA SER A 7 -0.82 -9.46 27.74
C SER A 7 -1.13 -10.96 27.70
N ILE A 8 -0.15 -11.77 28.06
CA ILE A 8 -0.31 -13.20 28.29
C ILE A 8 -1.08 -13.35 29.61
N ASN A 9 -2.41 -13.34 29.58
CA ASN A 9 -3.29 -13.90 30.63
C ASN A 9 -4.79 -13.73 30.37
N ASP A 10 -5.24 -13.81 29.11
CA ASP A 10 -6.68 -13.93 28.82
C ASP A 10 -6.95 -15.25 28.09
N SER A 11 -7.39 -16.26 28.84
CA SER A 11 -7.62 -17.65 28.40
C SER A 11 -9.06 -17.90 27.93
N SER A 12 -9.81 -16.85 27.61
CA SER A 12 -11.12 -16.97 26.99
C SER A 12 -10.99 -17.15 25.48
N PRO A 13 -11.72 -18.10 24.86
CA PRO A 13 -11.90 -18.12 23.41
C PRO A 13 -12.38 -16.77 22.88
N LYS A 14 -11.75 -16.25 21.82
CA LYS A 14 -12.15 -14.99 21.17
C LYS A 14 -12.51 -15.27 19.73
N LYS A 15 -13.59 -14.63 19.25
CA LYS A 15 -13.93 -14.64 17.84
C LYS A 15 -12.78 -14.07 16.99
N ILE A 16 -12.64 -14.61 15.79
CA ILE A 16 -11.66 -14.19 14.80
C ILE A 16 -12.42 -13.55 13.65
N PHE A 17 -12.12 -12.29 13.37
CA PHE A 17 -12.67 -11.60 12.21
C PHE A 17 -11.61 -11.51 11.12
N TRP A 18 -12.02 -11.70 9.88
CA TRP A 18 -11.14 -11.58 8.74
C TRP A 18 -10.54 -10.17 8.66
N SER A 19 -9.22 -10.11 8.53
CA SER A 19 -8.45 -8.93 8.14
C SER A 19 -7.51 -9.31 6.99
N HIS A 20 -6.97 -8.32 6.28
CA HIS A 20 -6.05 -8.58 5.17
C HIS A 20 -4.72 -9.24 5.61
N GLU A 21 -4.42 -9.25 6.90
CA GLU A 21 -3.24 -9.90 7.49
C GLU A 21 -3.27 -11.43 7.31
N PHE A 22 -4.46 -12.00 7.12
CA PHE A 22 -4.69 -13.43 6.89
C PHE A 22 -4.72 -13.82 5.40
N SER A 23 -4.56 -12.84 4.50
CA SER A 23 -4.61 -13.07 3.06
C SER A 23 -3.29 -13.63 2.55
N VAL A 24 -3.36 -14.72 1.80
CA VAL A 24 -2.23 -15.30 1.08
C VAL A 24 -2.20 -14.89 -0.39
N GLY A 25 -3.00 -13.89 -0.78
CA GLY A 25 -3.04 -13.38 -2.14
C GLY A 25 -3.53 -14.42 -3.16
N LYS A 26 -4.42 -15.32 -2.74
CA LYS A 26 -5.16 -16.25 -3.60
C LYS A 26 -6.61 -16.32 -3.12
N GLU A 27 -7.52 -15.77 -3.93
CA GLU A 27 -8.94 -15.60 -3.56
C GLU A 27 -9.59 -16.89 -3.04
N PHE A 28 -9.36 -18.03 -3.68
CA PHE A 28 -9.96 -19.29 -3.26
C PHE A 28 -9.44 -19.78 -1.89
N ILE A 29 -8.16 -19.55 -1.57
CA ILE A 29 -7.58 -19.90 -0.27
C ILE A 29 -8.10 -18.95 0.81
N ASP A 30 -8.13 -17.65 0.51
CA ASP A 30 -8.64 -16.63 1.42
C ASP A 30 -10.13 -16.85 1.75
N ASN A 31 -10.93 -17.28 0.77
CA ASN A 31 -12.33 -17.63 0.98
C ASN A 31 -12.49 -18.90 1.83
N ASP A 32 -11.57 -19.86 1.72
CA ASP A 32 -11.53 -21.01 2.62
C ASP A 32 -11.17 -20.58 4.05
N HIS A 33 -10.18 -19.70 4.25
CA HIS A 33 -9.84 -19.14 5.56
C HIS A 33 -11.03 -18.43 6.23
N LYS A 34 -11.76 -17.59 5.48
CA LYS A 34 -12.97 -16.92 5.98
C LYS A 34 -14.03 -17.91 6.42
N SER A 35 -14.23 -18.98 5.64
CA SER A 35 -15.21 -20.03 5.97
C SER A 35 -14.82 -20.80 7.23
N LEU A 36 -13.53 -21.11 7.40
CA LEU A 36 -12.99 -21.75 8.61
C LEU A 36 -13.15 -20.85 9.84
N PHE A 37 -12.85 -19.55 9.74
CA PHE A 37 -13.11 -18.59 10.82
C PHE A 37 -14.58 -18.49 11.18
N ASN A 38 -15.49 -18.57 10.19
CA ASN A 38 -16.92 -18.57 10.45
C ASN A 38 -17.38 -19.82 11.21
N ILE A 39 -16.86 -21.00 10.86
CA ILE A 39 -17.15 -22.25 11.61
C ILE A 39 -16.61 -22.13 13.04
N TYR A 40 -15.37 -21.69 13.20
CA TYR A 40 -14.76 -21.46 14.51
C TYR A 40 -15.58 -20.48 15.37
N ASN A 41 -16.01 -19.35 14.81
CA ASN A 41 -16.81 -18.36 15.54
C ASN A 41 -18.16 -18.92 16.01
N GLN A 42 -18.79 -19.82 15.23
CA GLN A 42 -19.99 -20.53 15.66
C GLN A 42 -19.71 -21.46 16.85
N MET A 43 -18.52 -22.07 16.93
CA MET A 43 -18.11 -22.88 18.09
C MET A 43 -17.86 -22.02 19.33
N VAL A 44 -17.32 -20.80 19.17
CA VAL A 44 -17.20 -19.82 20.27
C VAL A 44 -18.57 -19.41 20.79
N ASP A 45 -19.51 -19.06 19.89
CA ASP A 45 -20.90 -18.74 20.27
C ASP A 45 -21.56 -19.89 21.02
N TYR A 46 -21.26 -21.13 20.62
CA TYR A 46 -21.81 -22.31 21.24
C TYR A 46 -21.33 -22.52 22.68
N LEU A 47 -20.03 -22.29 22.94
CA LEU A 47 -19.47 -22.33 24.30
C LEU A 47 -20.14 -21.35 25.26
N GLU A 48 -20.61 -20.21 24.75
CA GLU A 48 -21.23 -19.15 25.56
C GLU A 48 -22.71 -19.43 25.87
N ASN A 49 -23.44 -20.15 25.00
CA ASN A 49 -24.91 -20.13 25.00
C ASN A 49 -25.62 -21.46 25.29
N ALA A 50 -25.02 -22.65 25.12
CA ALA A 50 -25.63 -23.94 25.54
C ALA A 50 -24.67 -25.15 25.42
N PRO A 51 -24.68 -26.12 26.35
CA PRO A 51 -23.72 -27.23 26.37
C PRO A 51 -24.25 -28.54 25.71
N TYR A 52 -25.01 -28.51 24.61
CA TYR A 52 -25.36 -29.78 23.94
C TYR A 52 -24.16 -30.30 23.11
N THR A 53 -23.61 -31.44 23.49
CA THR A 53 -22.39 -32.00 22.89
C THR A 53 -22.53 -32.40 21.42
N GLU A 54 -23.74 -32.74 20.95
CA GLU A 54 -24.00 -33.21 19.59
C GLU A 54 -23.75 -32.14 18.51
N ARG A 55 -24.35 -30.94 18.66
CA ARG A 55 -24.16 -29.83 17.71
C ARG A 55 -22.73 -29.33 17.67
N PHE A 56 -22.00 -29.39 18.80
CA PHE A 56 -20.56 -29.07 18.81
C PHE A 56 -19.76 -30.11 18.02
N ALA A 57 -20.07 -31.40 18.19
CA ALA A 57 -19.42 -32.48 17.44
C ALA A 57 -19.69 -32.35 15.92
N GLU A 58 -20.91 -31.98 15.52
CA GLU A 58 -21.24 -31.67 14.12
C GLU A 58 -20.39 -30.51 13.56
N LEU A 59 -20.25 -29.42 14.32
CA LEU A 59 -19.40 -28.29 13.93
C LEU A 59 -17.93 -28.70 13.80
N LEU A 60 -17.42 -29.53 14.71
CA LEU A 60 -16.04 -30.01 14.66
C LEU A 60 -15.81 -30.97 13.49
N SER A 61 -16.78 -31.83 13.17
CA SER A 61 -16.75 -32.69 11.97
C SER A 61 -16.72 -31.83 10.72
N LYS A 62 -17.65 -30.87 10.61
CA LYS A 62 -17.70 -29.92 9.48
C LYS A 62 -16.39 -29.15 9.33
N MET A 63 -15.80 -28.70 10.43
CA MET A 63 -14.51 -28.01 10.41
C MET A 63 -13.41 -28.93 9.90
N THR A 64 -13.34 -30.18 10.39
CA THR A 64 -12.34 -31.17 9.96
C THR A 64 -12.45 -31.48 8.48
N ASP A 65 -13.66 -31.71 7.97
CA ASP A 65 -13.91 -31.99 6.56
C ASP A 65 -13.56 -30.80 5.66
N TYR A 66 -13.92 -29.58 6.10
CA TYR A 66 -13.58 -28.37 5.37
C TYR A 66 -12.06 -28.13 5.34
N SER A 67 -11.37 -28.39 6.47
CA SER A 67 -9.90 -28.30 6.55
C SER A 67 -9.23 -29.29 5.60
N LEU A 68 -9.73 -30.52 5.44
CA LEU A 68 -9.17 -31.48 4.49
C LEU A 68 -9.19 -30.95 3.05
N SER A 69 -10.34 -30.40 2.62
CA SER A 69 -10.48 -29.83 1.27
C SER A 69 -9.56 -28.61 1.09
N HIS A 70 -9.53 -27.72 2.08
CA HIS A 70 -8.67 -26.54 2.08
C HIS A 70 -7.19 -26.91 1.98
N PHE A 71 -6.69 -27.81 2.85
CA PHE A 71 -5.30 -28.27 2.84
C PHE A 71 -4.93 -28.95 1.52
N SER A 72 -5.84 -29.69 0.88
CA SER A 72 -5.56 -30.27 -0.44
C SER A 72 -5.26 -29.19 -1.48
N LYS A 73 -6.09 -28.14 -1.57
CA LYS A 73 -5.90 -27.03 -2.51
C LYS A 73 -4.61 -26.25 -2.21
N GLU A 74 -4.34 -26.03 -0.93
CA GLU A 74 -3.13 -25.35 -0.47
C GLU A 74 -1.86 -26.17 -0.75
N GLU A 75 -1.91 -27.48 -0.53
CA GLU A 75 -0.82 -28.41 -0.85
C GLU A 75 -0.55 -28.48 -2.35
N GLU A 76 -1.59 -28.58 -3.18
CA GLU A 76 -1.49 -28.48 -4.64
C GLU A 76 -0.85 -27.16 -5.07
N TYR A 77 -1.24 -26.07 -4.42
CA TYR A 77 -0.69 -24.75 -4.69
C TYR A 77 0.80 -24.64 -4.30
N MET A 78 1.17 -25.10 -3.10
CA MET A 78 2.58 -25.14 -2.68
C MET A 78 3.44 -25.98 -3.63
N MET A 79 2.91 -27.09 -4.15
CA MET A 79 3.59 -27.92 -5.12
C MET A 79 3.78 -27.20 -6.47
N SER A 80 2.76 -26.47 -6.95
CA SER A 80 2.84 -25.78 -8.24
C SER A 80 3.91 -24.68 -8.26
N ILE A 81 4.14 -24.02 -7.12
CA ILE A 81 5.21 -23.02 -6.97
C ILE A 81 6.54 -23.62 -6.51
N GLN A 82 6.63 -24.95 -6.35
CA GLN A 82 7.82 -25.66 -5.85
C GLN A 82 8.29 -25.14 -4.49
N TYR A 83 7.36 -24.96 -3.54
CA TYR A 83 7.68 -24.45 -2.21
C TYR A 83 8.62 -25.42 -1.44
N PRO A 84 9.84 -24.99 -1.05
CA PRO A 84 10.86 -25.91 -0.52
C PRO A 84 10.48 -26.57 0.81
N ASN A 85 9.66 -25.91 1.63
CA ASN A 85 9.23 -26.43 2.94
C ASN A 85 7.89 -27.18 2.90
N PHE A 86 7.42 -27.56 1.70
CA PHE A 86 6.15 -28.27 1.50
C PHE A 86 5.98 -29.48 2.43
N LYS A 87 7.00 -30.36 2.53
CA LYS A 87 6.92 -31.57 3.36
C LYS A 87 6.67 -31.24 4.84
N ALA A 88 7.39 -30.26 5.38
CA ALA A 88 7.24 -29.84 6.77
C ALA A 88 5.90 -29.14 7.03
N HIS A 89 5.38 -28.42 6.02
CA HIS A 89 4.05 -27.81 6.09
C HIS A 89 2.96 -28.90 6.11
N ARG A 90 3.02 -29.87 5.20
CA ARG A 90 2.09 -31.00 5.11
C ARG A 90 2.01 -31.84 6.39
N GLU A 91 3.12 -32.02 7.12
CA GLU A 91 3.08 -32.71 8.42
C GLU A 91 2.29 -31.94 9.49
N GLN A 92 2.22 -30.60 9.41
CA GLN A 92 1.37 -29.79 10.30
C GLN A 92 -0.11 -30.03 9.98
N HIS A 93 -0.48 -30.10 8.70
CA HIS A 93 -1.84 -30.45 8.27
C HIS A 93 -2.25 -31.83 8.77
N LYS A 94 -1.40 -32.84 8.58
CA LYS A 94 -1.66 -34.21 9.08
C LYS A 94 -1.82 -34.24 10.59
N SER A 95 -1.00 -33.50 11.32
CA SER A 95 -1.08 -33.39 12.79
C SER A 95 -2.42 -32.77 13.23
N TYR A 96 -2.84 -31.69 12.57
CA TYR A 96 -4.15 -31.06 12.82
C TYR A 96 -5.30 -32.04 12.59
N ILE A 97 -5.34 -32.68 11.42
CA ILE A 97 -6.41 -33.63 11.07
C ILE A 97 -6.45 -34.81 12.04
N LYS A 98 -5.29 -35.36 12.40
CA LYS A 98 -5.21 -36.44 13.40
C LYS A 98 -5.77 -35.99 14.75
N LYS A 99 -5.47 -34.77 15.17
CA LYS A 99 -5.93 -34.23 16.45
C LYS A 99 -7.44 -33.94 16.45
N THR A 100 -7.99 -33.34 15.40
CA THR A 100 -9.44 -33.09 15.31
C THR A 100 -10.24 -34.39 15.15
N ALA A 101 -9.73 -35.36 14.38
CA ALA A 101 -10.32 -36.69 14.29
C ALA A 101 -10.34 -37.44 15.64
N LEU A 102 -9.27 -37.30 16.44
CA LEU A 102 -9.22 -37.86 17.80
C LEU A 102 -10.24 -37.17 18.74
N TYR A 103 -10.44 -35.86 18.62
CA TYR A 103 -11.51 -35.19 19.37
C TYR A 103 -12.88 -35.73 18.95
N ASN A 104 -13.17 -35.80 17.64
CA ASN A 104 -14.42 -36.35 17.10
C ASN A 104 -14.72 -37.76 17.61
N SER A 105 -13.74 -38.68 17.59
CA SER A 105 -13.95 -40.06 18.03
C SER A 105 -14.22 -40.19 19.53
N ARG A 106 -13.74 -39.24 20.34
CA ARG A 106 -13.89 -39.26 21.81
C ARG A 106 -15.18 -38.63 22.32
N PHE A 107 -15.95 -37.92 21.49
CA PHE A 107 -17.19 -37.26 21.94
C PHE A 107 -18.22 -38.22 22.56
N MET A 108 -18.24 -39.47 22.11
CA MET A 108 -19.14 -40.52 22.62
C MET A 108 -18.43 -41.51 23.57
N SER A 109 -17.20 -41.21 23.97
CA SER A 109 -16.43 -42.05 24.88
C SER A 109 -16.76 -41.77 26.35
N ALA A 110 -16.31 -42.65 27.26
CA ALA A 110 -16.48 -42.47 28.70
C ALA A 110 -15.75 -41.24 29.28
N ASP A 111 -14.80 -40.66 28.53
CA ASP A 111 -14.05 -39.46 28.89
C ASP A 111 -14.01 -38.48 27.70
N PRO A 112 -15.11 -37.74 27.46
CA PRO A 112 -15.20 -36.82 26.33
C PRO A 112 -14.28 -35.59 26.53
N PRO A 113 -13.77 -35.01 25.44
CA PRO A 113 -12.89 -33.85 25.52
C PRO A 113 -13.63 -32.60 26.05
N VAL A 114 -12.91 -31.76 26.80
CA VAL A 114 -13.42 -30.47 27.26
C VAL A 114 -13.59 -29.53 26.06
N LEU A 115 -14.81 -29.03 25.82
CA LEU A 115 -15.13 -28.20 24.65
C LEU A 115 -14.25 -26.95 24.57
N LYS A 116 -14.00 -26.31 25.71
CA LYS A 116 -13.13 -25.12 25.81
C LYS A 116 -11.71 -25.42 25.31
N ASP A 117 -11.15 -26.58 25.63
CA ASP A 117 -9.80 -26.96 25.22
C ASP A 117 -9.72 -27.19 23.71
N ILE A 118 -10.78 -27.73 23.10
CA ILE A 118 -10.89 -27.86 21.65
C ILE A 118 -10.89 -26.47 21.00
N VAL A 119 -11.73 -25.55 21.47
CA VAL A 119 -11.81 -24.21 20.87
C VAL A 119 -10.50 -23.44 21.05
N LEU A 120 -9.85 -23.52 22.22
CA LEU A 120 -8.54 -22.91 22.42
C LEU A 120 -7.49 -23.51 21.48
N PHE A 121 -7.46 -24.83 21.31
CA PHE A 121 -6.58 -25.47 20.34
C PHE A 121 -6.84 -24.97 18.91
N LEU A 122 -8.10 -24.92 18.48
CA LEU A 122 -8.46 -24.44 17.14
C LEU A 122 -8.08 -22.97 16.94
N GLN A 123 -8.32 -22.13 17.95
CA GLN A 123 -7.95 -20.72 17.93
C GLN A 123 -6.44 -20.57 17.71
N ASP A 124 -5.65 -21.22 18.54
CA ASP A 124 -4.20 -21.07 18.53
C ASP A 124 -3.61 -21.67 17.26
N TRP A 125 -4.12 -22.84 16.84
CA TRP A 125 -3.65 -23.50 15.62
C TRP A 125 -3.96 -22.66 14.37
N TRP A 126 -5.21 -22.23 14.15
CA TRP A 126 -5.55 -21.47 12.94
C TRP A 126 -4.95 -20.09 12.90
N LYS A 127 -4.88 -19.38 14.05
CA LYS A 127 -4.17 -18.10 14.10
C LYS A 127 -2.69 -18.29 13.79
N GLU A 128 -2.03 -19.26 14.40
CA GLU A 128 -0.59 -19.47 14.16
C GLU A 128 -0.34 -19.94 12.72
N HIS A 129 -1.14 -20.89 12.23
CA HIS A 129 -0.97 -21.49 10.92
C HIS A 129 -1.16 -20.46 9.81
N ILE A 130 -2.30 -19.77 9.78
CA ILE A 130 -2.58 -18.78 8.73
C ILE A 130 -1.62 -17.58 8.82
N LEU A 131 -1.41 -16.99 10.00
CA LEU A 131 -0.59 -15.78 10.11
C LEU A 131 0.91 -16.03 9.88
N PHE A 132 1.41 -17.23 10.18
CA PHE A 132 2.86 -17.47 10.16
C PHE A 132 3.30 -18.59 9.24
N LYS A 133 2.55 -19.68 9.07
CA LYS A 133 2.95 -20.79 8.20
C LYS A 133 2.55 -20.49 6.77
N ASP A 134 1.31 -20.05 6.55
CA ASP A 134 0.78 -19.87 5.21
C ASP A 134 1.42 -18.66 4.53
N MET A 135 1.63 -17.60 5.32
CA MET A 135 2.36 -16.42 4.86
C MET A 135 3.79 -16.74 4.37
N LYS A 136 4.40 -17.86 4.75
CA LYS A 136 5.74 -18.21 4.27
C LYS A 136 5.75 -18.66 2.82
N TYR A 137 4.76 -19.43 2.36
CA TYR A 137 4.71 -19.80 0.94
C TYR A 137 4.26 -18.61 0.10
N GLU A 138 3.42 -17.72 0.64
CA GLU A 138 3.07 -16.47 -0.04
C GLU A 138 4.28 -15.55 -0.19
N LEU A 139 5.07 -15.37 0.89
CA LEU A 139 6.35 -14.66 0.83
C LEU A 139 7.31 -15.30 -0.19
N TYR A 140 7.37 -16.63 -0.23
CA TYR A 140 8.20 -17.34 -1.20
C TYR A 140 7.77 -17.05 -2.64
N ARG A 141 6.47 -17.15 -2.94
CA ARG A 141 5.89 -16.81 -4.24
C ARG A 141 6.20 -15.36 -4.64
N ARG A 142 5.96 -14.40 -3.75
CA ARG A 142 6.29 -12.99 -4.00
C ARG A 142 7.77 -12.81 -4.32
N ASN A 143 8.65 -13.47 -3.58
CA ASN A 143 10.09 -13.42 -3.84
C ASN A 143 10.47 -13.99 -5.22
N LEU A 144 9.78 -15.02 -5.73
CA LEU A 144 9.99 -15.50 -7.10
C LEU A 144 9.66 -14.41 -8.14
N ILE A 145 8.51 -13.75 -7.98
CA ILE A 145 8.05 -12.67 -8.86
C ILE A 145 9.03 -11.48 -8.81
N LEU A 146 9.37 -11.03 -7.60
CA LEU A 146 10.30 -9.92 -7.39
C LEU A 146 11.69 -10.23 -7.96
N LYS A 147 12.15 -11.49 -7.84
CA LYS A 147 13.42 -11.92 -8.44
C LYS A 147 13.38 -11.82 -9.96
N GLU A 148 12.32 -12.32 -10.62
CA GLU A 148 12.17 -12.22 -12.08
C GLU A 148 12.19 -10.76 -12.55
N ILE A 149 11.47 -9.87 -11.84
CA ILE A 149 11.47 -8.43 -12.14
C ILE A 149 12.87 -7.84 -12.00
N ARG A 150 13.55 -8.10 -10.87
CA ARG A 150 14.89 -7.55 -10.60
C ARG A 150 15.92 -8.07 -11.58
N ASP A 151 15.86 -9.34 -11.95
CA ASP A 151 16.76 -9.93 -12.95
C ASP A 151 16.50 -9.32 -14.34
N SER A 152 15.23 -9.08 -14.68
CA SER A 152 14.86 -8.36 -15.91
C SER A 152 15.40 -6.93 -15.93
N ILE A 153 15.27 -6.17 -14.83
CA ILE A 153 15.83 -4.81 -14.72
C ILE A 153 17.35 -4.83 -14.89
N LYS A 154 18.05 -5.73 -14.19
CA LYS A 154 19.51 -5.85 -14.27
C LYS A 154 19.98 -6.15 -15.70
N SER A 155 19.24 -6.99 -16.44
CA SER A 155 19.59 -7.37 -17.82
C SER A 155 19.60 -6.20 -18.81
N VAL A 156 18.88 -5.12 -18.51
CA VAL A 156 18.78 -3.90 -19.35
C VAL A 156 19.48 -2.68 -18.73
N SER A 157 20.15 -2.87 -17.61
CA SER A 157 20.84 -1.79 -16.88
C SER A 157 22.29 -1.64 -17.32
N SER A 158 22.85 -0.43 -17.18
CA SER A 158 24.28 -0.18 -17.40
C SER A 158 24.87 0.69 -16.29
N ASP A 159 26.19 0.56 -16.07
CA ASP A 159 26.90 1.38 -15.09
C ASP A 159 26.88 2.86 -15.45
N GLU A 160 26.95 3.21 -16.74
CA GLU A 160 26.81 4.59 -17.21
C GLU A 160 25.43 5.15 -16.88
N GLY A 161 24.37 4.36 -17.11
CA GLY A 161 23.00 4.72 -16.75
C GLY A 161 22.84 4.95 -15.25
N ARG A 162 23.42 4.06 -14.45
CA ARG A 162 23.41 4.15 -12.99
C ARG A 162 24.13 5.41 -12.49
N ILE A 163 25.37 5.63 -12.92
CA ILE A 163 26.18 6.79 -12.51
C ILE A 163 25.53 8.10 -12.94
N SER A 164 24.99 8.15 -14.16
CA SER A 164 24.26 9.33 -14.65
C SER A 164 23.02 9.63 -13.80
N GLY A 165 22.23 8.59 -13.48
CA GLY A 165 21.08 8.70 -12.60
C GLY A 165 21.45 9.17 -11.19
N GLU A 166 22.46 8.55 -10.57
CA GLU A 166 22.92 8.91 -9.22
C GLU A 166 23.39 10.37 -9.13
N ARG A 167 24.05 10.89 -10.18
CA ARG A 167 24.47 12.31 -10.26
C ARG A 167 23.33 13.28 -10.49
N PHE A 168 22.23 12.82 -11.09
CA PHE A 168 21.08 13.66 -11.41
C PHE A 168 20.25 13.99 -10.17
N PHE A 169 20.15 13.06 -9.21
CA PHE A 169 19.45 13.29 -7.95
C PHE A 169 20.35 14.00 -6.94
N LYS A 170 19.75 14.93 -6.17
CA LYS A 170 20.42 15.52 -5.00
C LYS A 170 20.32 14.60 -3.79
N GLU A 171 19.24 13.84 -3.72
CA GLU A 171 18.99 12.79 -2.75
C GLU A 171 19.84 11.55 -3.06
N ASN A 172 20.13 10.76 -2.02
CA ASN A 172 20.74 9.44 -2.22
C ASN A 172 19.67 8.46 -2.71
N VAL A 173 19.68 8.18 -4.02
CA VAL A 173 18.71 7.30 -4.67
C VAL A 173 19.44 6.06 -5.20
N LYS A 174 18.96 4.86 -4.84
CA LYS A 174 19.47 3.62 -5.40
C LYS A 174 18.93 3.45 -6.81
N ILE A 175 19.81 3.21 -7.77
CA ILE A 175 19.47 3.15 -9.18
C ILE A 175 20.15 1.91 -9.76
N TYR A 176 19.44 1.16 -10.61
CA TYR A 176 20.03 0.06 -11.37
C TYR A 176 20.76 0.55 -12.61
N GLY A 177 20.21 1.56 -13.29
CA GLY A 177 20.76 2.15 -14.51
C GLY A 177 19.98 1.79 -15.77
N ALA A 178 18.73 1.37 -15.63
CA ALA A 178 17.84 1.07 -16.75
C ALA A 178 17.12 2.34 -17.25
N LYS A 179 16.77 2.39 -18.54
CA LYS A 179 15.99 3.51 -19.10
C LYS A 179 14.52 3.36 -18.73
N SER A 180 13.80 4.48 -18.60
CA SER A 180 12.38 4.49 -18.25
C SER A 180 11.50 3.69 -19.23
N ALA A 181 11.88 3.62 -20.51
CA ALA A 181 11.17 2.84 -21.52
C ALA A 181 11.26 1.33 -21.25
N ASP A 182 12.44 0.85 -20.85
CA ASP A 182 12.67 -0.56 -20.52
C ASP A 182 11.91 -0.94 -19.24
N ILE A 183 11.94 -0.08 -18.21
CA ILE A 183 11.15 -0.26 -16.99
C ILE A 183 9.65 -0.32 -17.28
N SER A 184 9.16 0.54 -18.18
CA SER A 184 7.75 0.53 -18.59
C SER A 184 7.35 -0.73 -19.37
N ALA A 185 8.30 -1.35 -20.09
CA ALA A 185 8.08 -2.62 -20.78
C ALA A 185 8.08 -3.80 -19.79
N ILE A 186 9.08 -3.85 -18.90
CA ILE A 186 9.20 -4.85 -17.82
C ILE A 186 7.96 -4.82 -16.92
N SER A 187 7.54 -3.63 -16.48
CA SER A 187 6.35 -3.44 -15.64
C SER A 187 5.10 -4.05 -16.28
N ARG A 188 4.87 -3.78 -17.56
CA ARG A 188 3.71 -4.29 -18.31
C ARG A 188 3.73 -5.80 -18.45
N GLU A 189 4.88 -6.35 -18.84
CA GLU A 189 5.02 -7.77 -19.08
C GLU A 189 4.90 -8.57 -17.78
N ALA A 190 5.58 -8.13 -16.72
CA ALA A 190 5.47 -8.76 -15.40
C ALA A 190 4.03 -8.66 -14.85
N PHE A 191 3.36 -7.51 -14.98
CA PHE A 191 1.96 -7.39 -14.56
C PHE A 191 1.02 -8.32 -15.34
N LYS A 192 1.27 -8.49 -16.65
CA LYS A 192 0.46 -9.37 -17.51
C LYS A 192 0.54 -10.82 -17.04
N LYS A 193 1.73 -11.28 -16.64
CA LYS A 193 2.00 -12.64 -16.15
C LYS A 193 1.46 -12.93 -14.75
N LEU A 194 1.08 -11.91 -13.96
CA LEU A 194 0.46 -12.14 -12.66
C LEU A 194 -0.84 -12.96 -12.84
N GLU A 195 -0.86 -14.15 -12.26
CA GLU A 195 -2.04 -15.01 -12.20
C GLU A 195 -3.15 -14.37 -11.36
N ASP A 196 -2.76 -13.79 -10.22
CA ASP A 196 -3.65 -13.07 -9.34
C ASP A 196 -3.41 -11.56 -9.49
N LYS A 197 -4.42 -10.88 -10.03
CA LYS A 197 -4.46 -9.42 -10.21
C LYS A 197 -5.38 -8.76 -9.18
N ASP A 198 -5.75 -9.48 -8.12
CA ASP A 198 -6.42 -8.90 -6.97
C ASP A 198 -5.58 -7.73 -6.41
N LYS A 199 -6.29 -6.68 -5.99
CA LYS A 199 -5.68 -5.45 -5.48
C LYS A 199 -4.76 -5.74 -4.30
N THR A 200 -5.17 -6.59 -3.36
CA THR A 200 -4.41 -6.87 -2.14
C THR A 200 -3.09 -7.55 -2.47
N ALA A 201 -3.13 -8.59 -3.32
CA ALA A 201 -1.95 -9.32 -3.76
C ALA A 201 -0.97 -8.40 -4.53
N VAL A 202 -1.49 -7.54 -5.40
CA VAL A 202 -0.67 -6.56 -6.13
C VAL A 202 -0.07 -5.52 -5.18
N PHE A 203 -0.82 -5.04 -4.19
CA PHE A 203 -0.32 -4.07 -3.21
C PHE A 203 0.80 -4.64 -2.34
N ALA A 204 0.73 -5.93 -1.96
CA ALA A 204 1.82 -6.58 -1.24
C ALA A 204 3.14 -6.57 -2.06
N LEU A 205 3.07 -6.83 -3.37
CA LEU A 205 4.21 -6.72 -4.28
C LEU A 205 4.69 -5.27 -4.44
N CYS A 206 3.76 -4.30 -4.54
CA CYS A 206 4.10 -2.88 -4.62
C CYS A 206 4.86 -2.43 -3.37
N GLU A 207 4.45 -2.86 -2.19
CA GLU A 207 5.13 -2.54 -0.94
C GLU A 207 6.55 -3.14 -0.90
N ASP A 208 6.73 -4.39 -1.32
CA ASP A 208 8.06 -5.02 -1.39
C ASP A 208 9.01 -4.28 -2.36
N LEU A 209 8.48 -3.80 -3.50
CA LEU A 209 9.21 -3.00 -4.48
C LEU A 209 9.55 -1.60 -3.94
N LEU A 210 8.61 -0.91 -3.30
CA LEU A 210 8.83 0.41 -2.68
C LEU A 210 9.86 0.34 -1.55
N LYS A 211 9.77 -0.70 -0.71
CA LYS A 211 10.66 -0.93 0.43
C LYS A 211 12.11 -1.18 0.02
N SER A 212 12.39 -1.60 -1.22
CA SER A 212 13.76 -1.81 -1.68
C SER A 212 14.58 -0.51 -1.74
N GLY A 213 13.88 0.60 -1.98
CA GLY A 213 14.45 1.93 -2.18
C GLY A 213 15.11 2.14 -3.55
N PHE A 214 14.99 1.18 -4.47
CA PHE A 214 15.41 1.37 -5.85
C PHE A 214 14.39 2.19 -6.63
N LEU A 215 14.88 3.14 -7.42
CA LEU A 215 14.05 4.05 -8.21
C LEU A 215 13.20 3.26 -9.23
N GLU A 216 13.83 2.35 -9.96
CA GLU A 216 13.17 1.59 -11.01
C GLU A 216 12.13 0.61 -10.46
N GLU A 217 12.39 -0.03 -9.33
CA GLU A 217 11.39 -0.86 -8.62
C GLU A 217 10.21 -0.01 -8.17
N SER A 218 10.47 1.20 -7.65
CA SER A 218 9.41 2.12 -7.22
C SER A 218 8.50 2.53 -8.37
N PHE A 219 9.03 2.71 -9.57
CA PHE A 219 8.22 3.03 -10.75
C PHE A 219 7.28 1.88 -11.15
N ILE A 220 7.76 0.63 -11.06
CA ILE A 220 6.91 -0.55 -11.27
C ILE A 220 5.80 -0.59 -10.21
N ALA A 221 6.12 -0.37 -8.94
CA ALA A 221 5.13 -0.30 -7.87
C ALA A 221 4.07 0.78 -8.12
N CYS A 222 4.47 1.97 -8.54
CA CYS A 222 3.54 3.06 -8.86
C CYS A 222 2.61 2.69 -10.02
N ASP A 223 3.16 2.13 -11.11
CA ASP A 223 2.38 1.69 -12.27
C ASP A 223 1.38 0.58 -11.89
N TRP A 224 1.81 -0.41 -11.10
CA TRP A 224 0.97 -1.52 -10.66
C TRP A 224 -0.15 -1.09 -9.71
N ALA A 225 0.17 -0.21 -8.75
CA ALA A 225 -0.84 0.39 -7.88
C ALA A 225 -1.89 1.14 -8.73
N PHE A 226 -1.48 1.94 -9.71
CA PHE A 226 -2.41 2.66 -10.58
C PHE A 226 -3.22 1.73 -11.50
N ARG A 227 -2.66 0.61 -11.98
CA ARG A 227 -3.39 -0.38 -12.78
C ARG A 227 -4.57 -0.98 -12.02
N THR A 228 -4.47 -1.09 -10.69
CA THR A 228 -5.53 -1.65 -9.82
C THR A 228 -6.55 -0.62 -9.33
N ARG A 229 -6.46 0.65 -9.76
CA ARG A 229 -7.32 1.77 -9.30
C ARG A 229 -8.83 1.54 -9.32
N LYS A 230 -9.33 0.71 -10.24
CA LYS A 230 -10.75 0.33 -10.29
C LYS A 230 -11.21 -0.31 -8.97
N GLY A 231 -10.35 -1.08 -8.33
CA GLY A 231 -10.61 -1.77 -7.06
C GLY A 231 -10.30 -0.95 -5.81
N PHE A 232 -9.86 0.32 -5.93
CA PHE A 232 -9.61 1.14 -4.74
C PHE A 232 -10.86 1.24 -3.86
N GLU A 233 -10.63 1.30 -2.56
CA GLU A 233 -11.59 1.46 -1.47
C GLU A 233 -11.12 2.60 -0.55
N LYS A 234 -12.04 3.25 0.19
CA LYS A 234 -11.70 4.35 1.10
C LYS A 234 -10.57 4.03 2.10
N LYS A 235 -10.51 2.79 2.59
CA LYS A 235 -9.48 2.30 3.53
C LYS A 235 -8.06 2.34 2.94
N ASP A 236 -7.93 2.33 1.61
CA ASP A 236 -6.62 2.33 0.95
C ASP A 236 -5.87 3.66 1.14
N PHE A 237 -6.57 4.73 1.54
CA PHE A 237 -5.94 6.01 1.87
C PHE A 237 -4.84 5.86 2.92
N GLU A 238 -5.12 5.10 3.98
CA GLU A 238 -4.17 4.92 5.09
C GLU A 238 -2.91 4.19 4.62
N LEU A 239 -3.07 3.20 3.74
CA LEU A 239 -1.95 2.48 3.14
C LEU A 239 -1.12 3.40 2.24
N PHE A 240 -1.76 4.19 1.38
CA PHE A 240 -1.05 5.10 0.49
C PHE A 240 -0.32 6.21 1.27
N GLN A 241 -0.96 6.75 2.31
CA GLN A 241 -0.32 7.70 3.23
C GLN A 241 0.90 7.06 3.90
N TYR A 242 0.77 5.82 4.36
CA TYR A 242 1.87 5.05 4.94
C TYR A 242 3.02 4.85 3.94
N TRP A 243 2.74 4.47 2.69
CA TRP A 243 3.75 4.31 1.64
C TRP A 243 4.47 5.62 1.33
N ILE A 244 3.74 6.72 1.20
CA ILE A 244 4.34 8.05 0.98
C ILE A 244 5.25 8.42 2.14
N ASN A 245 4.78 8.21 3.38
CA ASN A 245 5.57 8.59 4.54
C ASN A 245 6.79 7.69 4.77
N SER A 246 6.70 6.41 4.42
CA SER A 246 7.70 5.41 4.80
C SER A 246 8.71 5.08 3.70
N TYR A 247 8.30 5.16 2.43
CA TYR A 247 9.09 4.64 1.31
C TYR A 247 9.46 5.68 0.25
N VAL A 248 8.72 6.79 0.15
CA VAL A 248 9.08 7.85 -0.78
C VAL A 248 10.27 8.65 -0.23
N THR A 249 11.35 8.67 -1.00
CA THR A 249 12.64 9.28 -0.59
C THR A 249 13.19 10.28 -1.60
N ASN A 250 12.54 10.41 -2.76
CA ASN A 250 12.96 11.30 -3.85
C ASN A 250 11.73 11.86 -4.59
N TRP A 251 11.94 12.94 -5.34
CA TRP A 251 10.86 13.63 -6.04
C TRP A 251 10.26 12.80 -7.18
N ALA A 252 11.05 11.96 -7.86
CA ALA A 252 10.58 11.20 -9.00
C ALA A 252 9.58 10.11 -8.57
N THR A 253 9.86 9.39 -7.48
CA THR A 253 8.91 8.44 -6.89
C THR A 253 7.67 9.17 -6.36
N CYS A 254 7.87 10.31 -5.66
CA CYS A 254 6.78 11.13 -5.12
C CYS A 254 5.80 11.53 -6.22
N ASP A 255 6.31 12.14 -7.29
CA ASP A 255 5.50 12.65 -8.39
C ASP A 255 4.82 11.52 -9.17
N THR A 256 5.52 10.41 -9.43
CA THR A 256 4.98 9.25 -10.15
C THR A 256 3.80 8.64 -9.38
N PHE A 257 3.96 8.44 -8.07
CA PHE A 257 2.89 7.90 -7.23
C PHE A 257 1.73 8.90 -7.07
N CYS A 258 2.04 10.17 -6.82
CA CYS A 258 1.03 11.14 -6.43
C CYS A 258 0.18 11.63 -7.62
N ASN A 259 0.78 11.84 -8.80
CA ASN A 259 0.04 12.33 -9.97
C ASN A 259 -1.00 11.33 -10.49
N HIS A 260 -0.79 10.03 -10.23
CA HIS A 260 -1.63 8.97 -10.77
C HIS A 260 -2.39 8.24 -9.67
N THR A 261 -1.68 7.50 -8.79
CA THR A 261 -2.32 6.67 -7.76
C THR A 261 -3.07 7.50 -6.73
N MET A 262 -2.40 8.48 -6.10
CA MET A 262 -3.06 9.34 -5.12
C MET A 262 -4.07 10.29 -5.77
N GLY A 263 -3.73 10.87 -6.94
CA GLY A 263 -4.64 11.76 -7.67
C GLY A 263 -5.97 11.09 -8.03
N ASP A 264 -5.93 9.88 -8.60
CA ASP A 264 -7.15 9.11 -8.95
C ASP A 264 -7.96 8.71 -7.70
N PHE A 265 -7.28 8.40 -6.59
CA PHE A 265 -7.93 8.16 -5.31
C PHE A 265 -8.69 9.41 -4.82
N ILE A 266 -8.05 10.58 -4.83
CA ILE A 266 -8.63 11.85 -4.40
C ILE A 266 -9.82 12.22 -5.27
N ASP A 267 -9.73 11.99 -6.59
CA ASP A 267 -10.84 12.22 -7.52
C ASP A 267 -12.05 11.35 -7.19
N LYS A 268 -11.81 10.09 -6.81
CA LYS A 268 -12.87 9.16 -6.40
C LYS A 268 -13.50 9.54 -5.07
N TRP A 269 -12.73 10.11 -4.13
CA TRP A 269 -13.23 10.59 -2.84
C TRP A 269 -12.64 11.96 -2.45
N PRO A 270 -13.22 13.07 -2.97
CA PRO A 270 -12.70 14.42 -2.75
C PRO A 270 -12.65 14.86 -1.28
N VAL A 271 -13.41 14.21 -0.39
CA VAL A 271 -13.38 14.48 1.07
C VAL A 271 -11.96 14.36 1.65
N TYR A 272 -11.09 13.53 1.05
CA TYR A 272 -9.72 13.32 1.50
C TYR A 272 -8.75 14.46 1.12
N ILE A 273 -9.20 15.48 0.38
CA ILE A 273 -8.41 16.71 0.20
C ILE A 273 -8.11 17.37 1.55
N THR A 274 -9.01 17.24 2.53
CA THR A 274 -8.76 17.67 3.93
C THR A 274 -7.49 17.03 4.51
N ASN A 275 -7.22 15.77 4.16
CA ASN A 275 -6.00 15.09 4.57
C ASN A 275 -4.77 15.62 3.82
N LEU A 276 -4.89 15.98 2.53
CA LEU A 276 -3.80 16.65 1.83
C LEU A 276 -3.46 18.00 2.48
N LYS A 277 -4.47 18.76 2.91
CA LYS A 277 -4.25 20.00 3.66
C LYS A 277 -3.49 19.75 4.97
N SER A 278 -3.82 18.70 5.72
CA SER A 278 -3.09 18.36 6.94
C SER A 278 -1.66 17.84 6.67
N TRP A 279 -1.39 17.27 5.49
CA TRP A 279 -0.05 16.87 5.10
C TRP A 279 0.93 18.03 4.94
N THR A 280 0.44 19.25 4.71
CA THR A 280 1.27 20.47 4.57
C THR A 280 2.08 20.79 5.82
N SER A 281 1.67 20.33 7.00
CA SER A 281 2.40 20.52 8.26
C SER A 281 3.24 19.31 8.68
N SER A 282 3.37 18.29 7.83
CA SER A 282 4.11 17.06 8.17
C SER A 282 5.61 17.31 8.37
N PRO A 283 6.28 16.64 9.34
CA PRO A 283 7.74 16.71 9.44
C PRO A 283 8.43 16.09 8.21
N ASN A 284 7.75 15.21 7.48
CA ASN A 284 8.28 14.56 6.29
C ASN A 284 8.06 15.44 5.05
N ARG A 285 9.17 15.87 4.42
CA ARG A 285 9.16 16.70 3.20
C ARG A 285 8.38 16.08 2.04
N TRP A 286 8.40 14.76 1.90
CA TRP A 286 7.72 14.07 0.81
C TRP A 286 6.21 14.00 1.02
N VAL A 287 5.75 13.95 2.28
CA VAL A 287 4.34 14.08 2.62
C VAL A 287 3.85 15.51 2.33
N ARG A 288 4.65 16.53 2.70
CA ARG A 288 4.34 17.93 2.35
C ARG A 288 4.32 18.14 0.84
N ARG A 289 5.31 17.63 0.09
CA ARG A 289 5.31 17.69 -1.38
C ARG A 289 4.09 16.98 -1.96
N ALA A 290 3.76 15.79 -1.48
CA ALA A 290 2.62 14.99 -1.94
C ALA A 290 1.30 15.76 -1.84
N SER A 291 1.10 16.56 -0.77
CA SER A 291 -0.11 17.38 -0.62
C SER A 291 -0.42 18.25 -1.84
N ALA A 292 0.62 18.80 -2.48
CA ALA A 292 0.49 19.59 -3.70
C ALA A 292 0.51 18.74 -4.96
N VAL A 293 1.46 17.80 -5.07
CA VAL A 293 1.64 17.08 -6.35
C VAL A 293 0.52 16.07 -6.63
N SER A 294 -0.24 15.63 -5.62
CA SER A 294 -1.45 14.83 -5.83
C SER A 294 -2.53 15.55 -6.63
N LEU A 295 -2.50 16.88 -6.68
CA LEU A 295 -3.48 17.69 -7.41
C LEU A 295 -2.99 18.18 -8.79
N ILE A 296 -1.81 17.74 -9.29
CA ILE A 296 -1.30 18.20 -10.60
C ILE A 296 -2.27 17.88 -11.74
N VAL A 297 -2.77 16.64 -11.82
CA VAL A 297 -3.67 16.22 -12.89
C VAL A 297 -5.03 16.93 -12.76
N PRO A 298 -5.70 16.94 -11.60
CA PRO A 298 -6.93 17.72 -11.41
C PRO A 298 -6.77 19.22 -11.68
N ALA A 299 -5.69 19.85 -11.22
CA ALA A 299 -5.43 21.28 -11.43
C ALA A 299 -5.31 21.63 -12.91
N ARG A 300 -4.64 20.77 -13.70
CA ARG A 300 -4.52 20.92 -15.14
C ARG A 300 -5.88 20.87 -15.85
N GLU A 301 -6.84 20.14 -15.29
CA GLU A 301 -8.20 19.97 -15.80
C GLU A 301 -9.18 21.01 -15.25
N GLY A 302 -8.71 21.97 -14.43
CA GLY A 302 -9.55 23.02 -13.86
C GLY A 302 -10.40 22.53 -12.67
N ARG A 303 -9.93 21.54 -11.91
CA ARG A 303 -10.64 21.02 -10.73
C ARG A 303 -9.95 21.45 -9.44
N TYR A 304 -10.72 21.53 -8.34
CA TYR A 304 -10.28 21.84 -6.97
C TYR A 304 -9.53 23.18 -6.83
N LYS A 305 -9.92 24.20 -7.59
CA LYS A 305 -9.23 25.50 -7.61
C LYS A 305 -9.06 26.11 -6.22
N GLU A 306 -10.12 26.11 -5.42
CA GLU A 306 -10.14 26.69 -4.07
C GLU A 306 -9.18 25.92 -3.15
N ASP A 307 -9.22 24.59 -3.17
CA ASP A 307 -8.32 23.75 -2.38
C ASP A 307 -6.86 23.88 -2.81
N ILE A 308 -6.59 24.07 -4.10
CA ILE A 308 -5.25 24.30 -4.65
C ILE A 308 -4.65 25.59 -4.09
N PHE A 309 -5.43 26.68 -4.05
CA PHE A 309 -4.96 27.94 -3.47
C PHE A 309 -4.75 27.83 -1.97
N GLU A 310 -5.63 27.13 -1.26
CA GLU A 310 -5.47 26.89 0.17
C GLU A 310 -4.21 26.08 0.48
N ILE A 311 -3.95 24.99 -0.25
CA ILE A 311 -2.72 24.19 -0.09
C ILE A 311 -1.47 25.01 -0.44
N ALA A 312 -1.53 25.85 -1.48
CA ALA A 312 -0.42 26.73 -1.82
C ALA A 312 -0.15 27.77 -0.73
N ASP A 313 -1.18 28.29 -0.06
CA ASP A 313 -1.05 29.18 1.09
C ASP A 313 -0.43 28.48 2.30
N LEU A 314 -0.90 27.27 2.62
CA LEU A 314 -0.34 26.47 3.72
C LEU A 314 1.13 26.12 3.51
N LEU A 315 1.57 25.97 2.25
CA LEU A 315 2.96 25.67 1.88
C LEU A 315 3.80 26.92 1.56
N LEU A 316 3.22 28.13 1.62
CA LEU A 316 3.84 29.35 1.13
C LEU A 316 5.22 29.60 1.74
N HIS A 317 5.35 29.33 3.04
CA HIS A 317 6.57 29.55 3.83
C HIS A 317 7.42 28.28 4.02
N ASP A 318 7.15 27.21 3.28
CA ASP A 318 7.98 26.01 3.37
C ASP A 318 9.41 26.33 2.91
N ASN A 319 10.41 25.99 3.73
CA ASN A 319 11.81 26.27 3.45
C ASN A 319 12.47 25.22 2.53
N ASP A 320 11.73 24.17 2.20
CA ASP A 320 12.23 23.03 1.46
C ASP A 320 12.09 23.23 -0.06
N ASP A 321 13.22 23.25 -0.79
CA ASP A 321 13.26 23.44 -2.26
C ASP A 321 12.40 22.41 -3.02
N MET A 322 12.28 21.17 -2.53
CA MET A 322 11.43 20.16 -3.16
C MET A 322 9.96 20.44 -2.92
N VAL A 323 9.56 20.92 -1.74
CA VAL A 323 8.16 21.27 -1.49
C VAL A 323 7.78 22.53 -2.27
N GLN A 324 8.66 23.53 -2.29
CA GLN A 324 8.51 24.77 -3.06
C GLN A 324 8.26 24.51 -4.56
N LYS A 325 9.06 23.64 -5.16
CA LYS A 325 8.87 23.21 -6.56
C LYS A 325 7.55 22.47 -6.77
N GLY A 326 7.11 21.68 -5.78
CA GLY A 326 5.87 20.92 -5.83
C GLY A 326 4.65 21.83 -5.95
N TYR A 327 4.42 22.73 -4.99
CA TYR A 327 3.26 23.63 -5.04
C TYR A 327 3.41 24.70 -6.13
N GLY A 328 4.63 25.14 -6.45
CA GLY A 328 4.87 25.99 -7.61
C GLY A 328 4.44 25.30 -8.92
N TRP A 329 4.73 24.01 -9.09
CA TRP A 329 4.26 23.23 -10.24
C TRP A 329 2.73 23.06 -10.24
N MET A 330 2.11 22.88 -9.07
CA MET A 330 0.65 22.86 -8.94
C MET A 330 0.00 24.17 -9.42
N LEU A 331 0.52 25.32 -8.98
CA LEU A 331 0.07 26.63 -9.47
C LEU A 331 0.33 26.81 -10.97
N LYS A 332 1.50 26.35 -11.45
CA LYS A 332 1.86 26.38 -12.88
C LYS A 332 0.81 25.68 -13.74
N VAL A 333 0.35 24.50 -13.35
CA VAL A 333 -0.65 23.76 -14.13
C VAL A 333 -2.05 24.35 -13.96
N CYS A 334 -2.38 24.85 -12.76
CA CYS A 334 -3.63 25.57 -12.46
C CYS A 334 -3.76 26.88 -13.26
N SER A 335 -2.63 27.51 -13.63
CA SER A 335 -2.65 28.75 -14.42
C SER A 335 -3.15 28.57 -15.86
N LYS A 336 -3.23 27.33 -16.36
CA LYS A 336 -3.77 27.05 -17.70
C LYS A 336 -5.29 27.32 -17.76
N PRO A 337 -6.12 26.71 -16.88
CA PRO A 337 -7.54 27.05 -16.81
C PRO A 337 -7.82 28.37 -16.08
N TYR A 338 -6.96 28.79 -15.14
CA TYR A 338 -7.19 29.96 -14.27
C TYR A 338 -6.02 30.97 -14.26
N PRO A 339 -5.67 31.56 -15.42
CA PRO A 339 -4.48 32.42 -15.52
C PRO A 339 -4.59 33.69 -14.67
N GLN A 340 -5.77 34.30 -14.58
CA GLN A 340 -5.97 35.54 -13.84
C GLN A 340 -5.94 35.31 -12.33
N GLU A 341 -6.57 34.23 -11.87
CA GLU A 341 -6.61 33.88 -10.46
C GLU A 341 -5.23 33.49 -9.94
N VAL A 342 -4.46 32.69 -10.70
CA VAL A 342 -3.08 32.36 -10.31
C VAL A 342 -2.19 33.61 -10.32
N PHE A 343 -2.33 34.49 -11.31
CA PHE A 343 -1.57 35.73 -11.31
C PHE A 343 -1.89 36.61 -10.10
N ARG A 344 -3.19 36.81 -9.80
CA ARG A 344 -3.62 37.56 -8.62
C ARG A 344 -3.06 36.94 -7.34
N PHE A 345 -3.17 35.62 -7.19
CA PHE A 345 -2.62 34.88 -6.06
C PHE A 345 -1.12 35.17 -5.87
N VAL A 346 -0.34 35.09 -6.95
CA VAL A 346 1.11 35.36 -6.93
C VAL A 346 1.39 36.81 -6.58
N MET A 347 0.67 37.77 -7.16
CA MET A 347 0.91 39.20 -6.93
C MET A 347 0.60 39.60 -5.49
N GLU A 348 -0.47 39.10 -4.90
CA GLU A 348 -0.84 39.32 -3.49
C GLU A 348 0.22 38.81 -2.50
N ARG A 349 1.04 37.84 -2.90
CA ARG A 349 2.03 37.16 -2.04
C ARG A 349 3.46 37.38 -2.50
N LYS A 350 3.67 38.24 -3.50
CA LYS A 350 4.94 38.37 -4.23
C LYS A 350 6.13 38.66 -3.31
N GLU A 351 5.92 39.43 -2.25
CA GLU A 351 6.96 39.79 -1.27
C GLU A 351 7.44 38.60 -0.44
N ILE A 352 6.54 37.68 -0.08
CA ILE A 352 6.78 36.57 0.85
C ILE A 352 6.93 35.21 0.16
N MET A 353 6.49 35.08 -1.08
CA MET A 353 6.55 33.84 -1.85
C MET A 353 8.00 33.51 -2.24
N PRO A 354 8.49 32.29 -1.96
CA PRO A 354 9.79 31.82 -2.43
C PRO A 354 9.95 31.99 -3.94
N ARG A 355 11.12 32.52 -4.35
CA ARG A 355 11.43 32.78 -5.77
C ARG A 355 11.30 31.54 -6.64
N THR A 356 11.64 30.36 -6.10
CA THR A 356 11.50 29.08 -6.80
C THR A 356 10.04 28.84 -7.17
N SER A 357 9.14 28.89 -6.19
CA SER A 357 7.70 28.65 -6.38
C SER A 357 7.06 29.70 -7.29
N LEU A 358 7.42 30.98 -7.12
CA LEU A 358 6.95 32.07 -7.98
C LEU A 358 7.29 31.80 -9.45
N ARG A 359 8.56 31.48 -9.74
CA ARG A 359 9.01 31.21 -11.13
C ARG A 359 8.29 30.03 -11.76
N TYR A 360 8.02 28.98 -10.99
CA TYR A 360 7.21 27.86 -11.47
C TYR A 360 5.78 28.32 -11.76
N ALA A 361 5.12 28.96 -10.79
CA ALA A 361 3.71 29.35 -10.87
C ALA A 361 3.40 30.20 -12.11
N ILE A 362 4.30 31.12 -12.46
CA ILE A 362 4.08 32.03 -13.60
C ILE A 362 4.52 31.46 -14.95
N GLU A 363 5.18 30.30 -15.02
CA GLU A 363 5.87 29.83 -16.25
C GLU A 363 4.95 29.76 -17.48
N LYS A 364 3.67 29.41 -17.28
CA LYS A 364 2.67 29.28 -18.35
C LYS A 364 1.75 30.48 -18.50
N LEU A 365 1.93 31.54 -17.72
CA LEU A 365 1.21 32.80 -17.88
C LEU A 365 1.67 33.56 -19.13
N PRO A 366 0.86 34.50 -19.66
CA PRO A 366 1.27 35.45 -20.69
C PRO A 366 2.54 36.22 -20.32
N ASP A 367 3.33 36.61 -21.33
CA ASP A 367 4.64 37.25 -21.14
C ASP A 367 4.56 38.56 -20.35
N GLU A 368 3.53 39.37 -20.57
CA GLU A 368 3.34 40.62 -19.82
C GLU A 368 3.09 40.37 -18.32
N MET A 369 2.28 39.36 -17.98
CA MET A 369 2.03 38.97 -16.60
C MET A 369 3.29 38.41 -15.94
N LYS A 370 4.08 37.61 -16.68
CA LYS A 370 5.38 37.12 -16.19
C LYS A 370 6.35 38.25 -15.89
N LYS A 371 6.48 39.23 -16.81
CA LYS A 371 7.33 40.41 -16.60
C LYS A 371 6.91 41.18 -15.35
N GLU A 372 5.60 41.40 -15.18
CA GLU A 372 5.07 42.13 -14.02
C GLU A 372 5.35 41.40 -12.69
N ALA A 373 5.09 40.09 -12.64
CA ALA A 373 5.40 39.28 -11.47
C ALA A 373 6.90 39.25 -11.13
N MET A 374 7.78 39.44 -12.11
CA MET A 374 9.24 39.41 -11.94
C MET A 374 9.87 40.79 -11.67
N LYS A 375 9.13 41.90 -11.81
CA LYS A 375 9.65 43.24 -11.47
C LYS A 375 10.03 43.29 -9.99
N LYS A 376 11.24 43.76 -9.68
CA LYS A 376 11.57 44.15 -8.30
C LYS A 376 10.77 45.40 -7.97
N GLU A 377 10.13 45.43 -6.80
CA GLU A 377 9.58 46.69 -6.30
C GLU A 377 10.70 47.70 -6.13
N ALA A 378 10.47 48.93 -6.60
CA ALA A 378 11.38 50.01 -6.34
C ALA A 378 11.38 50.24 -4.82
N ILE A 379 12.53 50.06 -4.18
CA ILE A 379 12.72 50.46 -2.80
C ILE A 379 12.49 51.96 -2.77
N ILE A 380 11.32 52.39 -2.31
CA ILE A 380 11.08 53.79 -1.96
C ILE A 380 11.89 54.03 -0.70
N LYS A 381 13.17 54.41 -0.88
CA LYS A 381 13.98 54.99 0.18
C LYS A 381 13.24 56.23 0.64
N HIS A 382 12.54 56.13 1.77
CA HIS A 382 12.12 57.29 2.52
C HIS A 382 13.42 57.90 3.07
N ASN A 383 13.87 58.97 2.42
CA ASN A 383 14.96 59.81 2.90
C ASN A 383 14.49 60.63 4.10
#